data_AF-A0AA88VZR4-F1
#
_entry.id   AF-A0AA88VZR4-F1
#
_cell.length_a   1.000
_cell.length_b   1.000
_cell.length_c   1.000
_cell.angle_alpha   90.00
_cell.angle_beta   90.00
_cell.angle_gamma   90.00
#
_symmetry.space_group_name_H-M   'P 1'
#
loop_
_entity.id
_entity.type
_entity.pdbx_description
1 polymer ?
#
loop_
_entity_poly.entity_id
_entity_poly.type
_entity_poly.pdbx_seq_one_letter_code
_entity_poly.pdbx_strand_id
1 'polypeptide(L)'
;MTLFFPSGALGQPSLQPGTETDFMKDCFSLGALHAFQNGILVTASGGNYAEPYTVSNAAPWILTVAASSINREFISEVELGNGVLVKGFAHNNDHQNSFGTIVTGRSAANEDARPEDASACKWNSLDYSRIQRKVVVCTMENWDDDKVQKSQVIADAGGRGLIIVDPYEYTQTNLGEYRLPTSVVSQEVGDKLDDYMGYYRHTALIHDTKVHFRGIKAPRMAYFSSKGPGSAPDIIKWFTFFPFPANDFHFLATARTTDRFGEEPIQAGERDATPFDFGSGHLRPNDALRPGLVYDFNTADVIAYLCSAGVSNWQLQNLVGEDVSCPHSPVPTYNLNYPSIAVSNMKAPTRVTRTVTYLGRGTDPKKFYLDVEQPEGVNLKVQPDTLDFSDGRRTMTYTVDIQVKKRHKKGKYLFGSITWYNDRHNVRSPVAIRAV
;
A
#
# COMPACT_ATOMS: atom_id res chain seq x y z
N MET A 1 24.04 3.31 1.96
CA MET A 1 23.66 1.98 2.52
C MET A 1 22.18 2.07 2.82
N THR A 2 21.37 1.06 2.48
CA THR A 2 19.91 1.09 2.68
C THR A 2 19.53 -0.11 3.53
N LEU A 3 18.79 0.12 4.63
CA LEU A 3 18.29 -0.96 5.50
C LEU A 3 16.84 -1.29 5.12
N PHE A 4 16.53 -2.59 5.01
CA PHE A 4 15.22 -3.10 4.62
C PHE A 4 14.62 -3.94 5.76
N PHE A 5 13.41 -3.59 6.20
CA PHE A 5 12.65 -4.35 7.19
C PHE A 5 11.36 -4.89 6.57
N PRO A 6 11.22 -6.22 6.33
CA PRO A 6 10.00 -6.81 5.81
C PRO A 6 8.91 -6.92 6.87
N SER A 7 7.65 -6.88 6.42
CA SER A 7 6.47 -7.20 7.24
C SER A 7 6.61 -8.61 7.82
N GLY A 8 6.63 -8.74 9.15
CA GLY A 8 6.62 -10.05 9.83
C GLY A 8 7.93 -10.51 10.46
N ALA A 9 9.02 -9.76 10.36
CA ALA A 9 10.27 -10.16 11.03
C ALA A 9 10.15 -10.15 12.57
N LEU A 10 9.33 -9.26 13.15
CA LEU A 10 9.17 -9.15 14.60
C LEU A 10 7.78 -8.58 14.90
N GLY A 11 7.00 -9.25 15.75
CA GLY A 11 5.67 -8.80 16.16
C GLY A 11 5.70 -7.39 16.72
N GLN A 12 5.12 -6.43 16.00
CA GLN A 12 4.86 -5.11 16.54
C GLN A 12 3.63 -5.22 17.45
N PRO A 13 3.70 -4.77 18.72
CA PRO A 13 2.49 -4.48 19.45
C PRO A 13 1.76 -3.38 18.68
N SER A 14 0.49 -3.63 18.38
CA SER A 14 -0.45 -2.66 17.86
C SER A 14 -0.40 -1.37 18.69
N LEU A 15 0.28 -0.33 18.20
CA LEU A 15 0.04 1.01 18.70
C LEU A 15 -1.33 1.42 18.18
N GLN A 16 -2.29 1.53 19.08
CA GLN A 16 -3.66 1.93 18.77
C GLN A 16 -3.68 3.27 18.01
N PRO A 17 -4.62 3.44 17.06
CA PRO A 17 -4.82 4.73 16.41
C PRO A 17 -5.40 5.71 17.44
N GLY A 18 -4.59 6.68 17.88
CA GLY A 18 -5.12 7.85 18.61
C GLY A 18 -4.37 8.34 19.84
N THR A 19 -3.28 7.73 20.28
CA THR A 19 -2.54 8.22 21.46
C THR A 19 -1.07 8.45 21.16
N GLU A 20 -0.73 9.73 21.01
CA GLU A 20 0.60 10.34 21.08
C GLU A 20 1.74 9.74 20.23
N THR A 21 2.49 10.65 19.63
CA THR A 21 3.69 10.48 18.81
C THR A 21 4.84 9.84 19.58
N ASP A 22 4.72 8.58 19.97
CA ASP A 22 5.80 7.92 20.69
C ASP A 22 6.80 7.26 19.75
N PHE A 23 7.30 8.04 18.77
CA PHE A 23 8.52 7.72 18.04
C PHE A 23 9.69 7.45 19.01
N MET A 24 9.57 7.93 20.25
CA MET A 24 10.53 7.77 21.34
C MET A 24 10.40 6.44 22.09
N LYS A 25 9.30 5.71 21.97
CA LYS A 25 9.14 4.33 22.49
C LYS A 25 9.23 3.28 21.39
N ASP A 26 9.11 3.67 20.13
CA ASP A 26 9.28 2.76 18.99
C ASP A 26 10.76 2.59 18.64
N CYS A 27 11.32 1.41 18.94
CA CYS A 27 12.71 1.09 18.66
C CYS A 27 13.05 1.15 17.15
N PHE A 28 12.07 0.94 16.27
CA PHE A 28 12.28 1.06 14.82
C PHE A 28 12.43 2.52 14.40
N SER A 29 11.56 3.41 14.89
CA SER A 29 11.67 4.85 14.69
C SER A 29 13.00 5.41 15.22
N LEU A 30 13.41 5.00 16.42
CA LEU A 30 14.70 5.40 17.01
C LEU A 30 15.91 4.92 16.18
N GLY A 31 15.95 3.64 15.83
CA GLY A 31 17.02 3.08 15.01
C GLY A 31 17.10 3.74 13.63
N ALA A 32 15.95 4.01 13.01
CA ALA A 32 15.89 4.72 11.73
C ALA A 32 16.34 6.18 11.82
N LEU A 33 16.14 6.84 12.96
CA LEU A 33 16.62 8.20 13.15
C LEU A 33 18.15 8.24 13.21
N HIS A 34 18.77 7.33 13.96
CA HIS A 34 20.23 7.22 13.99
C HIS A 34 20.82 6.89 12.62
N ALA A 35 20.16 6.02 11.86
CA ALA A 35 20.53 5.77 10.46
C ALA A 35 20.44 7.06 9.62
N PHE A 36 19.32 7.79 9.71
CA PHE A 36 19.12 9.05 8.99
C PHE A 36 20.18 10.11 9.33
N GLN A 37 20.54 10.24 10.62
CA GLN A 37 21.61 11.15 11.08
C GLN A 37 22.98 10.84 10.44
N ASN A 38 23.19 9.59 10.02
CA ASN A 38 24.40 9.13 9.34
C ASN A 38 24.25 9.06 7.81
N GLY A 39 23.20 9.67 7.24
CA GLY A 39 22.94 9.65 5.80
C GLY A 39 22.52 8.27 5.27
N ILE A 40 21.91 7.44 6.10
CA ILE A 40 21.41 6.11 5.76
C ILE A 40 19.89 6.16 5.71
N LEU A 41 19.33 6.03 4.52
CA LEU A 41 17.88 5.91 4.32
C LEU A 41 17.38 4.53 4.81
N VAL A 42 16.33 4.55 5.63
CA VAL A 42 15.64 3.33 6.08
C VAL A 42 14.32 3.17 5.34
N THR A 43 14.13 1.99 4.77
CA THR A 43 12.91 1.59 4.09
C THR A 43 12.18 0.53 4.89
N ALA A 44 10.87 0.71 5.09
CA ALA A 44 10.06 -0.20 5.89
C ALA A 44 8.67 -0.38 5.29
N SER A 45 8.05 -1.55 5.51
CA SER A 45 6.67 -1.82 5.10
C SER A 45 5.66 -0.96 5.87
N GLY A 46 4.56 -0.58 5.23
CA GLY A 46 3.44 0.10 5.89
C GLY A 46 2.54 -0.81 6.74
N GLY A 47 2.66 -2.13 6.60
CA GLY A 47 1.82 -3.12 7.29
C GLY A 47 0.72 -3.72 6.41
N ASN A 48 0.06 -4.76 6.94
CA ASN A 48 -0.91 -5.59 6.22
C ASN A 48 -2.29 -5.62 6.91
N TYR A 49 -2.75 -4.48 7.44
CA TYR A 49 -3.97 -4.41 8.27
C TYR A 49 -5.20 -3.86 7.55
N ALA A 50 -5.07 -3.46 6.26
CA ALA A 50 -6.14 -2.98 5.36
C ALA A 50 -6.94 -1.73 5.78
N GLU A 51 -7.18 -1.49 7.05
CA GLU A 51 -8.09 -0.46 7.55
C GLU A 51 -7.45 0.95 7.55
N PRO A 52 -8.25 2.02 7.47
CA PRO A 52 -7.76 3.38 7.73
C PRO A 52 -7.05 3.48 9.08
N TYR A 53 -6.02 4.33 9.16
CA TYR A 53 -5.23 4.55 10.37
C TYR A 53 -4.38 3.36 10.86
N THR A 54 -4.10 2.39 9.98
CA THR A 54 -3.31 1.19 10.36
C THR A 54 -1.90 1.17 9.79
N VAL A 55 -1.47 2.24 9.12
CA VAL A 55 -0.09 2.34 8.62
C VAL A 55 0.90 2.41 9.78
N SER A 56 1.85 1.48 9.80
CA SER A 56 2.97 1.46 10.74
C SER A 56 4.20 2.16 10.15
N ASN A 57 5.28 2.26 10.94
CA ASN A 57 6.54 2.89 10.54
C ASN A 57 6.35 4.33 10.02
N ALA A 58 5.47 5.08 10.67
CA ALA A 58 5.02 6.39 10.22
C ALA A 58 5.94 7.56 10.62
N ALA A 59 7.19 7.31 11.06
CA ALA A 59 8.14 8.38 11.32
C ALA A 59 8.55 9.11 10.02
N PRO A 60 8.71 10.45 10.00
CA PRO A 60 9.01 11.20 8.78
C PRO A 60 10.31 10.77 8.08
N TRP A 61 11.31 10.34 8.86
CA TRP A 61 12.62 9.88 8.38
C TRP A 61 12.65 8.41 7.93
N ILE A 62 11.50 7.72 7.95
CA ILE A 62 11.35 6.38 7.38
C ILE A 62 10.66 6.49 6.03
N LEU A 63 11.22 5.82 5.02
CA LEU A 63 10.51 5.56 3.77
C LEU A 63 9.57 4.36 3.95
N THR A 64 8.32 4.64 4.31
CA THR A 64 7.25 3.65 4.43
C THR A 64 6.74 3.25 3.05
N VAL A 65 6.49 1.95 2.84
CA VAL A 65 6.08 1.37 1.55
C VAL A 65 4.81 0.53 1.70
N ALA A 66 3.74 0.90 1.02
CA ALA A 66 2.50 0.12 0.84
C ALA A 66 2.70 -1.13 -0.07
N ALA A 67 1.63 -1.78 -0.55
CA ALA A 67 1.70 -2.89 -1.52
C ALA A 67 0.71 -2.73 -2.71
N SER A 68 1.10 -3.15 -3.91
CA SER A 68 0.25 -3.13 -5.12
C SER A 68 0.55 -4.28 -6.07
N SER A 69 -0.41 -4.55 -6.96
CA SER A 69 -0.25 -5.49 -8.06
C SER A 69 0.68 -4.95 -9.15
N ILE A 70 1.12 -5.89 -9.99
CA ILE A 70 1.93 -5.66 -11.18
C ILE A 70 1.16 -6.12 -12.42
N ASN A 71 1.73 -5.92 -13.61
CA ASN A 71 1.11 -6.21 -14.90
C ASN A 71 1.14 -7.70 -15.29
N ARG A 72 1.05 -8.62 -14.32
CA ARG A 72 0.93 -10.06 -14.56
C ARG A 72 -0.05 -10.71 -13.60
N GLU A 73 -0.76 -11.70 -14.11
CA GLU A 73 -1.66 -12.56 -13.36
C GLU A 73 -1.22 -14.01 -13.55
N PHE A 74 -1.44 -14.83 -12.52
CA PHE A 74 -1.16 -16.26 -12.53
C PHE A 74 -2.49 -17.00 -12.63
N ILE A 75 -2.81 -17.45 -13.85
CA ILE A 75 -4.09 -18.08 -14.15
C ILE A 75 -3.94 -19.59 -13.98
N SER A 76 -4.82 -20.20 -13.20
CA SER A 76 -4.96 -21.64 -13.00
C SER A 76 -6.39 -22.01 -13.38
N GLU A 77 -6.59 -22.47 -14.61
CA GLU A 77 -7.92 -22.77 -15.15
C GLU A 77 -8.45 -24.09 -14.60
N VAL A 78 -9.77 -24.18 -14.43
CA VAL A 78 -10.44 -25.42 -14.05
C VAL A 78 -11.33 -25.86 -15.21
N GLU A 79 -11.06 -27.04 -15.75
CA GLU A 79 -11.89 -27.67 -16.77
C GLU A 79 -12.82 -28.69 -16.12
N LEU A 80 -14.12 -28.47 -16.26
CA LEU A 80 -15.16 -29.35 -15.74
C LEU A 80 -15.41 -30.50 -16.71
N GLY A 81 -15.88 -31.64 -16.21
CA GLY A 81 -16.13 -32.84 -17.03
C GLY A 81 -17.18 -32.67 -18.14
N ASN A 82 -17.96 -31.58 -18.13
CA ASN A 82 -18.86 -31.19 -19.21
C ASN A 82 -18.18 -30.31 -20.29
N GLY A 83 -16.86 -30.10 -20.22
CA GLY A 83 -16.07 -29.29 -21.15
C GLY A 83 -16.10 -27.78 -20.87
N VAL A 84 -16.76 -27.34 -19.79
CA VAL A 84 -16.75 -25.92 -19.40
C VAL A 84 -15.41 -25.59 -18.75
N LEU A 85 -14.74 -24.57 -19.28
CA LEU A 85 -13.50 -24.03 -18.73
C LEU A 85 -13.80 -22.77 -17.91
N VAL A 86 -13.40 -22.75 -16.64
CA VAL A 86 -13.56 -21.58 -15.76
C VAL A 86 -12.20 -21.00 -15.40
N LYS A 87 -12.11 -19.66 -15.41
CA LYS A 87 -10.90 -18.93 -15.04
C LYS A 87 -10.76 -18.93 -13.52
N GLY A 88 -9.57 -19.30 -13.03
CA GLY A 88 -9.17 -19.11 -11.64
C GLY A 88 -7.72 -18.65 -11.53
N PHE A 89 -7.26 -18.44 -10.31
CA PHE A 89 -5.95 -17.88 -10.00
C PHE A 89 -5.24 -18.73 -8.96
N ALA A 90 -3.98 -19.08 -9.22
CA ALA A 90 -3.12 -19.76 -8.26
C ALA A 90 -1.68 -19.81 -8.75
N HIS A 91 -0.77 -20.11 -7.84
CA HIS A 91 0.63 -20.41 -8.11
C HIS A 91 0.88 -21.91 -7.92
N ASN A 92 0.76 -22.70 -9.01
CA ASN A 92 0.92 -24.15 -9.03
C ASN A 92 2.24 -24.57 -9.70
N ASN A 93 3.36 -23.91 -9.41
CA ASN A 93 4.61 -24.11 -10.18
C ASN A 93 5.24 -25.50 -10.04
N ASP A 94 4.97 -26.22 -8.95
CA ASP A 94 5.59 -27.53 -8.68
C ASP A 94 4.63 -28.71 -8.89
N HIS A 95 3.38 -28.46 -9.27
CA HIS A 95 2.36 -29.50 -9.34
C HIS A 95 1.88 -29.74 -10.76
N GLN A 96 1.85 -31.00 -11.18
CA GLN A 96 1.22 -31.41 -12.44
C GLN A 96 -0.29 -31.18 -12.39
N ASN A 97 -0.92 -31.15 -13.57
CA ASN A 97 -2.38 -31.09 -13.70
C ASN A 97 -3.06 -32.10 -12.78
N SER A 98 -4.10 -31.67 -12.07
CA SER A 98 -4.84 -32.52 -11.13
C SER A 98 -6.21 -32.85 -11.64
N PHE A 99 -6.49 -34.15 -11.80
CA PHE A 99 -7.78 -34.66 -12.21
C PHE A 99 -8.42 -35.49 -11.09
N GLY A 100 -9.71 -35.28 -10.85
CA GLY A 100 -10.50 -36.11 -9.94
C GLY A 100 -12.00 -35.81 -9.97
N THR A 101 -12.76 -36.66 -9.28
CA THR A 101 -14.16 -36.35 -8.92
C THR A 101 -14.18 -35.13 -8.02
N ILE A 102 -15.14 -34.23 -8.24
CA ILE A 102 -15.30 -33.02 -7.43
C ILE A 102 -16.23 -33.30 -6.24
N VAL A 103 -15.97 -32.67 -5.10
CA VAL A 103 -16.81 -32.75 -3.90
C VAL A 103 -16.77 -31.40 -3.17
N THR A 104 -17.90 -30.95 -2.60
CA THR A 104 -17.89 -29.75 -1.76
C THR A 104 -17.47 -30.10 -0.34
N GLY A 105 -16.75 -29.20 0.33
CA GLY A 105 -16.44 -29.31 1.75
C GLY A 105 -17.71 -29.51 2.58
N ARG A 106 -18.79 -28.78 2.26
CA ARG A 106 -20.10 -28.94 2.89
C ARG A 106 -20.63 -30.37 2.82
N SER A 107 -20.57 -30.97 1.63
CA SER A 107 -21.06 -32.34 1.43
C SER A 107 -20.18 -33.36 2.13
N ALA A 108 -18.90 -33.06 2.37
CA ALA A 108 -17.93 -33.93 3.03
C ALA A 108 -17.76 -33.63 4.53
N ALA A 109 -18.72 -32.93 5.16
CA ALA A 109 -18.72 -32.70 6.60
C ALA A 109 -18.67 -34.02 7.39
N ASN A 110 -17.92 -34.04 8.49
CA ASN A 110 -18.00 -35.13 9.48
C ASN A 110 -19.22 -34.93 10.41
N GLU A 111 -19.51 -35.94 11.24
CA GLU A 111 -20.72 -35.97 12.08
C GLU A 111 -20.77 -34.84 13.12
N ASP A 112 -19.61 -34.38 13.60
CA ASP A 112 -19.49 -33.39 14.68
C ASP A 112 -19.35 -31.94 14.18
N ALA A 113 -19.13 -31.74 12.88
CA ALA A 113 -18.85 -30.44 12.30
C ALA A 113 -20.12 -29.70 11.85
N ARG A 114 -20.10 -28.37 12.00
CA ARG A 114 -21.11 -27.53 11.35
C ARG A 114 -20.90 -27.54 9.84
N PRO A 115 -21.98 -27.57 9.03
CA PRO A 115 -21.86 -27.54 7.58
C PRO A 115 -21.06 -26.34 7.05
N GLU A 116 -21.11 -25.20 7.74
CA GLU A 116 -20.38 -23.98 7.39
C GLU A 116 -18.88 -24.14 7.60
N ASP A 117 -18.47 -24.74 8.73
CA ASP A 117 -17.06 -25.04 9.02
C ASP A 117 -16.47 -26.02 8.01
N ALA A 118 -17.25 -27.01 7.60
CA ALA A 118 -16.90 -27.97 6.56
C ALA A 118 -16.84 -27.32 5.17
N SER A 119 -17.76 -26.41 4.85
CA SER A 119 -17.73 -25.62 3.61
C SER A 119 -16.45 -24.80 3.51
N ALA A 120 -16.01 -24.24 4.65
CA ALA A 120 -14.76 -23.51 4.76
C ALA A 120 -13.51 -24.39 4.85
N CYS A 121 -13.67 -25.71 4.88
CA CYS A 121 -12.60 -26.69 5.01
C CYS A 121 -11.70 -26.44 6.23
N LYS A 122 -12.31 -26.10 7.36
CA LYS A 122 -11.59 -25.89 8.62
C LYS A 122 -10.94 -27.18 9.11
N TRP A 123 -9.92 -27.00 9.94
CA TRP A 123 -9.34 -28.10 10.71
C TRP A 123 -10.43 -28.92 11.41
N ASN A 124 -10.34 -30.25 11.35
CA ASN A 124 -11.30 -31.20 11.94
C ASN A 124 -12.77 -31.06 11.50
N SER A 125 -13.07 -30.43 10.35
CA SER A 125 -14.46 -30.28 9.87
C SER A 125 -14.90 -31.31 8.82
N LEU A 126 -13.94 -32.03 8.22
CA LEU A 126 -14.18 -32.90 7.06
C LEU A 126 -14.01 -34.37 7.42
N ASP A 127 -14.80 -35.24 6.78
CA ASP A 127 -14.60 -36.68 6.75
C ASP A 127 -13.58 -37.05 5.66
N TYR A 128 -12.42 -37.53 6.10
CA TYR A 128 -11.28 -37.81 5.22
C TYR A 128 -11.60 -38.89 4.19
N SER A 129 -12.46 -39.86 4.53
CA SER A 129 -12.85 -40.93 3.59
C SER A 129 -13.61 -40.39 2.38
N ARG A 130 -14.28 -39.24 2.52
CA ARG A 130 -15.11 -38.62 1.48
C ARG A 130 -14.33 -37.69 0.57
N ILE A 131 -13.12 -37.28 0.94
CA ILE A 131 -12.26 -36.35 0.19
C ILE A 131 -10.99 -36.99 -0.40
N GLN A 132 -10.62 -38.19 0.06
CA GLN A 132 -9.48 -38.92 -0.51
C GLN A 132 -9.58 -39.08 -2.03
N ARG A 133 -8.49 -38.70 -2.72
CA ARG A 133 -8.35 -38.76 -4.18
C ARG A 133 -9.36 -37.91 -4.97
N LYS A 134 -9.98 -36.90 -4.35
CA LYS A 134 -10.93 -35.99 -4.99
C LYS A 134 -10.41 -34.56 -5.08
N VAL A 135 -11.05 -33.77 -5.93
CA VAL A 135 -10.90 -32.31 -5.97
C VAL A 135 -11.95 -31.72 -5.04
N VAL A 136 -11.52 -30.95 -4.04
CA VAL A 136 -12.40 -30.41 -3.00
C VAL A 136 -12.70 -28.94 -3.27
N VAL A 137 -13.97 -28.55 -3.20
CA VAL A 137 -14.41 -27.15 -3.28
C VAL A 137 -14.61 -26.61 -1.87
N CYS A 138 -13.89 -25.55 -1.52
CA CYS A 138 -13.96 -24.87 -0.23
C CYS A 138 -14.32 -23.39 -0.44
N THR A 139 -14.99 -22.78 0.53
CA THR A 139 -15.36 -21.36 0.50
C THR A 139 -14.51 -20.53 1.46
N MET A 140 -14.33 -19.25 1.15
CA MET A 140 -13.86 -18.26 2.11
C MET A 140 -15.01 -17.83 3.03
N GLU A 141 -14.77 -17.72 4.33
CA GLU A 141 -15.73 -17.16 5.29
C GLU A 141 -15.54 -15.66 5.46
N ASN A 142 -14.27 -15.23 5.56
CA ASN A 142 -13.88 -13.83 5.68
C ASN A 142 -12.76 -13.51 4.68
N TRP A 143 -12.47 -12.22 4.50
CA TRP A 143 -11.46 -11.73 3.55
C TRP A 143 -10.02 -12.07 3.96
N ASP A 144 -9.79 -12.40 5.24
CA ASP A 144 -8.51 -12.74 5.86
C ASP A 144 -8.34 -14.23 6.15
N ASP A 145 -9.26 -15.08 5.68
CA ASP A 145 -9.16 -16.54 5.78
C ASP A 145 -7.83 -17.06 5.18
N ASP A 146 -7.17 -17.97 5.91
CA ASP A 146 -5.91 -18.56 5.48
C ASP A 146 -6.12 -19.63 4.39
N LYS A 147 -5.97 -19.21 3.13
CA LYS A 147 -6.05 -20.08 1.95
C LYS A 147 -4.98 -21.18 1.95
N VAL A 148 -3.79 -20.92 2.51
CA VAL A 148 -2.69 -21.90 2.59
C VAL A 148 -3.03 -22.96 3.61
N GLN A 149 -3.61 -22.59 4.75
CA GLN A 149 -4.11 -23.54 5.74
C GLN A 149 -5.20 -24.45 5.17
N LYS A 150 -6.16 -23.92 4.39
CA LYS A 150 -7.17 -24.74 3.71
C LYS A 150 -6.53 -25.77 2.78
N SER A 151 -5.52 -25.34 2.00
CA SER A 151 -4.72 -26.25 1.16
C SER A 151 -4.03 -27.34 1.98
N GLN A 152 -3.46 -26.99 3.14
CA GLN A 152 -2.82 -27.94 4.03
C GLN A 152 -3.78 -29.04 4.52
N VAL A 153 -4.97 -28.65 5.00
CA VAL A 153 -5.99 -29.59 5.50
C VAL A 153 -6.39 -30.60 4.43
N ILE A 154 -6.61 -30.15 3.19
CA ILE A 154 -7.00 -31.02 2.08
C ILE A 154 -5.85 -31.95 1.66
N ALA A 155 -4.62 -31.44 1.64
CA ALA A 155 -3.43 -32.25 1.34
C ALA A 155 -3.27 -33.39 2.36
N ASP A 156 -3.35 -33.06 3.66
CA ASP A 156 -3.16 -34.03 4.75
C ASP A 156 -4.24 -35.12 4.75
N ALA A 157 -5.45 -34.79 4.30
CA ALA A 157 -6.53 -35.75 4.13
C ALA A 157 -6.45 -36.59 2.83
N GLY A 158 -5.41 -36.42 2.01
CA GLY A 158 -5.20 -37.16 0.77
C GLY A 158 -6.05 -36.67 -0.41
N GLY A 159 -6.50 -35.41 -0.36
CA GLY A 159 -7.13 -34.74 -1.50
C GLY A 159 -6.16 -34.55 -2.67
N ARG A 160 -6.69 -34.51 -3.89
CA ARG A 160 -5.89 -34.35 -5.13
C ARG A 160 -5.85 -32.92 -5.65
N GLY A 161 -6.90 -32.14 -5.39
CA GLY A 161 -7.01 -30.76 -5.85
C GLY A 161 -7.86 -29.93 -4.89
N LEU A 162 -7.68 -28.62 -4.94
CA LEU A 162 -8.46 -27.66 -4.17
C LEU A 162 -8.99 -26.56 -5.08
N ILE A 163 -10.28 -26.29 -5.00
CA ILE A 163 -10.90 -25.10 -5.60
C ILE A 163 -11.39 -24.22 -4.45
N ILE A 164 -10.93 -22.98 -4.39
CA ILE A 164 -11.34 -22.03 -3.36
C ILE A 164 -12.28 -21.01 -4.01
N VAL A 165 -13.53 -20.96 -3.55
CA VAL A 165 -14.47 -19.92 -3.94
C VAL A 165 -14.23 -18.70 -3.04
N ASP A 166 -13.80 -17.61 -3.67
CA ASP A 166 -13.49 -16.35 -3.00
C ASP A 166 -14.44 -15.26 -3.49
N PRO A 167 -15.36 -14.78 -2.62
CA PRO A 167 -16.30 -13.73 -3.00
C PRO A 167 -15.65 -12.34 -3.02
N TYR A 168 -14.42 -12.20 -2.53
CA TYR A 168 -13.74 -10.91 -2.41
C TYR A 168 -12.79 -10.69 -3.59
N GLU A 169 -13.29 -10.22 -4.74
CA GLU A 169 -12.47 -10.08 -5.96
C GLU A 169 -11.16 -9.29 -5.78
N TYR A 170 -11.11 -8.36 -4.84
CA TYR A 170 -9.91 -7.58 -4.52
C TYR A 170 -8.81 -8.39 -3.80
N THR A 171 -9.10 -9.59 -3.30
CA THR A 171 -8.13 -10.47 -2.63
C THR A 171 -7.27 -11.29 -3.60
N GLN A 172 -7.59 -11.25 -4.90
CA GLN A 172 -6.85 -11.93 -5.97
C GLN A 172 -5.39 -11.46 -6.08
N THR A 173 -5.02 -10.35 -5.42
CA THR A 173 -3.62 -9.90 -5.31
C THR A 173 -2.78 -10.71 -4.33
N ASN A 174 -3.39 -11.56 -3.49
CA ASN A 174 -2.71 -12.43 -2.55
C ASN A 174 -2.88 -13.90 -2.98
N LEU A 175 -1.86 -14.43 -3.66
CA LEU A 175 -1.77 -15.83 -4.02
C LEU A 175 -0.83 -16.52 -3.03
N GLY A 176 -1.35 -17.52 -2.32
CA GLY A 176 -0.57 -18.35 -1.42
C GLY A 176 0.25 -19.40 -2.17
N GLU A 177 1.26 -19.94 -1.51
CA GLU A 177 1.93 -21.17 -1.94
C GLU A 177 1.14 -22.37 -1.41
N TYR A 178 0.53 -23.12 -2.32
CA TYR A 178 -0.38 -24.21 -1.97
C TYR A 178 0.34 -25.57 -1.98
N ARG A 179 -0.06 -26.46 -1.06
CA ARG A 179 0.51 -27.82 -0.93
C ARG A 179 0.05 -28.81 -2.00
N LEU A 180 -1.03 -28.47 -2.71
CA LEU A 180 -1.60 -29.26 -3.79
C LEU A 180 -2.11 -28.33 -4.91
N PRO A 181 -2.33 -28.84 -6.14
CA PRO A 181 -2.97 -28.12 -7.22
C PRO A 181 -4.22 -27.37 -6.75
N THR A 182 -4.15 -26.05 -6.78
CA THR A 182 -5.19 -25.18 -6.27
C THR A 182 -5.67 -24.21 -7.36
N SER A 183 -6.93 -23.81 -7.33
CA SER A 183 -7.44 -22.70 -8.13
C SER A 183 -8.41 -21.87 -7.31
N VAL A 184 -8.14 -20.56 -7.19
CA VAL A 184 -9.03 -19.60 -6.53
C VAL A 184 -9.94 -18.99 -7.59
N VAL A 185 -11.25 -19.11 -7.39
CA VAL A 185 -12.28 -18.68 -8.34
C VAL A 185 -13.23 -17.67 -7.70
N SER A 186 -13.89 -16.84 -8.51
CA SER A 186 -14.86 -15.85 -8.02
C SER A 186 -16.16 -16.52 -7.53
N GLN A 187 -16.97 -15.76 -6.79
CA GLN A 187 -18.30 -16.22 -6.38
C GLN A 187 -19.18 -16.65 -7.57
N GLU A 188 -19.16 -15.90 -8.68
CA GLU A 188 -19.93 -16.24 -9.89
C GLU A 188 -19.53 -17.63 -10.46
N VAL A 189 -18.25 -17.97 -10.38
CA VAL A 189 -17.77 -19.31 -10.76
C VAL A 189 -18.19 -20.34 -9.71
N GLY A 190 -18.17 -20.00 -8.43
CA GLY A 190 -18.72 -20.83 -7.35
C GLY A 190 -20.16 -21.26 -7.60
N ASP A 191 -21.04 -20.31 -7.96
CA ASP A 191 -22.44 -20.60 -8.26
C ASP A 191 -22.59 -21.57 -9.45
N LYS A 192 -21.76 -21.40 -10.50
CA LYS A 192 -21.71 -22.32 -11.65
C LYS A 192 -21.21 -23.72 -11.26
N LEU A 193 -20.27 -23.81 -10.32
CA LEU A 193 -19.79 -25.09 -9.80
C LEU A 193 -20.90 -25.81 -9.04
N ASP A 194 -21.66 -25.10 -8.20
CA ASP A 194 -22.78 -25.66 -7.45
C ASP A 194 -23.86 -26.23 -8.40
N ASP A 195 -24.21 -25.50 -9.46
CA ASP A 195 -25.11 -26.00 -10.51
C ASP A 195 -24.55 -27.26 -11.19
N TYR A 196 -23.26 -27.26 -11.55
CA TYR A 196 -22.60 -28.41 -12.17
C TYR A 196 -22.57 -29.66 -11.27
N MET A 197 -22.39 -29.47 -9.96
CA MET A 197 -22.39 -30.55 -8.98
C MET A 197 -23.78 -31.14 -8.71
N GLY A 198 -24.85 -30.51 -9.19
CA GLY A 198 -26.21 -31.08 -9.17
C GLY A 198 -26.43 -32.25 -10.15
N TYR A 199 -25.58 -32.42 -11.16
CA TYR A 199 -25.73 -33.46 -12.20
C TYR A 199 -25.10 -34.81 -11.81
N TYR A 200 -25.38 -35.91 -12.53
CA TYR A 200 -24.74 -37.21 -12.26
C TYR A 200 -23.28 -37.25 -12.77
N ARG A 201 -22.32 -37.63 -11.90
CA ARG A 201 -20.87 -37.73 -12.16
C ARG A 201 -20.21 -36.41 -12.58
N HIS A 202 -19.62 -35.74 -11.59
CA HIS A 202 -18.92 -34.47 -11.77
C HIS A 202 -17.42 -34.63 -11.49
N THR A 203 -16.59 -34.18 -12.43
CA THR A 203 -15.13 -34.24 -12.38
C THR A 203 -14.55 -32.89 -12.72
N ALA A 204 -13.35 -32.61 -12.22
CA ALA A 204 -12.62 -31.38 -12.53
C ALA A 204 -11.16 -31.70 -12.81
N LEU A 205 -10.59 -30.95 -13.75
CA LEU A 205 -9.17 -30.89 -14.07
C LEU A 205 -8.67 -29.48 -13.71
N ILE A 206 -7.76 -29.39 -12.74
CA ILE A 206 -7.03 -28.16 -12.43
C ILE A 206 -5.78 -28.15 -13.31
N HIS A 207 -5.68 -27.16 -14.17
CA HIS A 207 -4.52 -26.97 -15.06
C HIS A 207 -3.35 -26.34 -14.32
N ASP A 208 -2.17 -26.47 -14.93
CA ASP A 208 -0.97 -25.76 -14.52
C ASP A 208 -1.14 -24.23 -14.59
N THR A 209 -0.35 -23.52 -13.78
CA THR A 209 -0.41 -22.07 -13.76
C THR A 209 0.24 -21.48 -15.01
N LYS A 210 -0.51 -20.65 -15.75
CA LYS A 210 -0.01 -19.87 -16.87
C LYS A 210 0.09 -18.40 -16.51
N VAL A 211 1.19 -17.76 -16.90
CA VAL A 211 1.40 -16.33 -16.66
C VAL A 211 0.79 -15.52 -17.80
N HIS A 212 -0.12 -14.61 -17.46
CA HIS A 212 -0.75 -13.71 -18.42
C HIS A 212 -0.30 -12.26 -18.21
N PHE A 213 0.00 -11.54 -19.31
CA PHE A 213 0.56 -10.18 -19.27
C PHE A 213 -0.31 -9.12 -19.96
N ARG A 214 -1.33 -9.52 -20.74
CA ARG A 214 -2.10 -8.61 -21.61
C ARG A 214 -3.39 -8.15 -20.93
N GLY A 215 -3.81 -6.91 -21.17
CA GLY A 215 -5.09 -6.38 -20.69
C GLY A 215 -5.21 -6.16 -19.18
N ILE A 216 -4.12 -6.32 -18.41
CA ILE A 216 -4.13 -6.14 -16.96
C ILE A 216 -3.98 -4.65 -16.63
N LYS A 217 -5.02 -4.08 -16.00
CA LYS A 217 -4.98 -2.74 -15.40
C LYS A 217 -4.16 -2.80 -14.12
N ALA A 218 -2.92 -2.32 -14.18
CA ALA A 218 -1.98 -2.31 -13.06
C ALA A 218 -1.16 -1.00 -13.03
N PRO A 219 -0.73 -0.54 -11.85
CA PRO A 219 -0.90 -1.17 -10.54
C PRO A 219 -2.30 -0.95 -9.96
N ARG A 220 -2.75 -1.89 -9.12
CA ARG A 220 -3.89 -1.73 -8.21
C ARG A 220 -3.41 -1.95 -6.78
N MET A 221 -3.93 -1.20 -5.82
CA MET A 221 -3.54 -1.35 -4.42
C MET A 221 -3.92 -2.74 -3.92
N ALA A 222 -2.98 -3.39 -3.22
CA ALA A 222 -3.23 -4.65 -2.55
C ALA A 222 -4.21 -4.40 -1.42
N TYR A 223 -5.25 -5.24 -1.30
CA TYR A 223 -6.32 -5.02 -0.33
C TYR A 223 -5.84 -5.01 1.12
N PHE A 224 -4.85 -5.84 1.44
CA PHE A 224 -4.29 -5.96 2.78
C PHE A 224 -3.40 -4.78 3.15
N SER A 225 -2.94 -3.98 2.18
CA SER A 225 -2.03 -2.87 2.45
C SER A 225 -2.62 -1.91 3.47
N SER A 226 -1.91 -1.69 4.57
CA SER A 226 -2.31 -0.72 5.60
C SER A 226 -2.48 0.69 5.01
N LYS A 227 -3.43 1.45 5.57
CA LYS A 227 -3.81 2.78 5.05
C LYS A 227 -3.52 3.88 6.06
N GLY A 228 -3.22 5.06 5.53
CA GLY A 228 -3.02 6.27 6.31
C GLY A 228 -4.32 6.88 6.86
N PRO A 229 -4.20 7.96 7.65
CA PRO A 229 -2.95 8.53 8.17
C PRO A 229 -2.37 7.74 9.35
N GLY A 230 -1.06 7.78 9.54
CA GLY A 230 -0.39 7.12 10.68
C GLY A 230 -0.23 8.02 11.90
N SER A 231 0.71 7.68 12.79
CA SER A 231 1.03 8.48 13.99
C SER A 231 1.62 9.87 13.68
N ALA A 232 2.09 10.12 12.45
CA ALA A 232 2.40 11.45 11.90
C ALA A 232 1.32 11.87 10.89
N PRO A 233 0.16 12.40 11.31
CA PRO A 233 -0.98 12.62 10.41
C PRO A 233 -0.78 13.79 9.43
N ASP A 234 0.20 14.67 9.70
CA ASP A 234 0.62 15.76 8.78
C ASP A 234 1.66 15.31 7.74
N ILE A 235 2.01 14.02 7.72
CA ILE A 235 2.94 13.42 6.77
C ILE A 235 2.23 12.30 6.01
N ILE A 236 1.99 12.54 4.71
CA ILE A 236 1.48 11.50 3.82
C ILE A 236 2.63 10.51 3.56
N LYS A 237 2.38 9.22 3.83
CA LYS A 237 3.36 8.14 3.65
C LYS A 237 3.35 7.63 2.22
N TRP A 238 4.52 7.17 1.76
CA TRP A 238 4.80 6.89 0.35
C TRP A 238 4.49 5.45 -0.06
N PHE A 239 4.57 5.18 -1.37
CA PHE A 239 4.49 3.84 -1.90
C PHE A 239 5.39 3.63 -3.12
N THR A 240 6.15 2.53 -3.11
CA THR A 240 6.35 1.46 -4.13
C THR A 240 7.76 0.88 -4.09
N PHE A 241 7.87 -0.35 -4.61
CA PHE A 241 9.01 -1.28 -4.47
C PHE A 241 9.67 -1.61 -5.82
N PHE A 242 11.01 -1.55 -5.89
CA PHE A 242 11.96 -2.58 -6.37
C PHE A 242 13.39 -2.12 -5.98
N PRO A 243 14.36 -3.02 -5.78
CA PRO A 243 15.57 -2.75 -5.03
C PRO A 243 16.53 -1.94 -5.90
N PHE A 244 16.64 -0.65 -5.61
CA PHE A 244 17.85 0.10 -5.94
C PHE A 244 18.39 0.70 -4.65
N PRO A 245 19.70 0.60 -4.39
CA PRO A 245 20.32 1.33 -3.30
C PRO A 245 20.24 2.80 -3.68
N ALA A 246 19.32 3.50 -3.05
CA ALA A 246 19.22 4.93 -3.21
C ALA A 246 19.31 5.59 -1.85
N ASN A 247 20.11 6.65 -1.80
CA ASN A 247 20.56 7.26 -0.56
C ASN A 247 19.66 8.41 -0.10
N ASP A 248 18.58 8.76 -0.83
CA ASP A 248 17.74 9.94 -0.55
C ASP A 248 16.26 9.79 -0.95
N PHE A 249 15.41 10.67 -0.42
CA PHE A 249 13.95 10.77 -0.63
C PHE A 249 13.51 11.36 -1.99
N HIS A 250 14.41 11.50 -2.97
CA HIS A 250 14.18 12.31 -4.19
C HIS A 250 13.17 11.73 -5.20
N PHE A 251 12.92 10.42 -5.15
CA PHE A 251 12.05 9.70 -6.10
C PHE A 251 10.56 9.97 -5.95
N LEU A 252 10.24 10.46 -4.76
CA LEU A 252 8.90 10.64 -4.23
C LEU A 252 8.03 11.55 -5.11
N ALA A 253 8.61 12.63 -5.63
CA ALA A 253 7.88 13.57 -6.46
C ALA A 253 7.64 13.10 -7.91
N THR A 254 8.24 11.98 -8.33
CA THR A 254 8.16 11.46 -9.72
C THR A 254 7.18 10.31 -9.90
N ALA A 255 6.46 9.94 -8.83
CA ALA A 255 5.54 8.81 -8.84
C ALA A 255 4.27 9.09 -9.68
N ARG A 256 3.72 8.05 -10.32
CA ARG A 256 2.46 8.14 -11.10
C ARG A 256 1.25 7.76 -10.26
N THR A 257 0.12 8.42 -10.48
CA THR A 257 -1.15 8.09 -9.82
C THR A 257 -2.12 7.29 -10.68
N THR A 258 -1.66 6.89 -11.87
CA THR A 258 -2.44 6.16 -12.87
C THR A 258 -1.87 4.78 -13.14
N ASP A 259 -2.63 3.98 -13.87
CA ASP A 259 -2.20 2.70 -14.40
C ASP A 259 -1.00 2.84 -15.36
N ARG A 260 -0.54 1.70 -15.88
CA ARG A 260 0.61 1.67 -16.80
C ARG A 260 0.38 2.35 -18.14
N PHE A 261 -0.87 2.57 -18.54
CA PHE A 261 -1.23 3.24 -19.79
C PHE A 261 -1.40 4.75 -19.57
N GLY A 262 -1.51 5.18 -18.31
CA GLY A 262 -1.75 6.57 -17.95
C GLY A 262 -3.20 6.99 -18.12
N GLU A 263 -4.10 6.03 -18.30
CA GLU A 263 -5.49 6.26 -18.70
C GLU A 263 -6.43 6.32 -17.49
N GLU A 264 -6.19 5.46 -16.50
CA GLU A 264 -7.08 5.28 -15.35
C GLU A 264 -6.34 5.52 -14.03
N PRO A 265 -6.98 6.09 -13.00
CA PRO A 265 -6.42 6.18 -11.65
C PRO A 265 -6.09 4.80 -11.08
N ILE A 266 -5.05 4.73 -10.24
CA ILE A 266 -4.78 3.54 -9.43
C ILE A 266 -6.02 3.21 -8.59
N GLN A 267 -6.46 1.96 -8.61
CA GLN A 267 -7.66 1.51 -7.90
C GLN A 267 -7.29 0.88 -6.55
N ALA A 268 -8.14 1.08 -5.54
CA ALA A 268 -8.11 0.40 -4.25
C ALA A 268 -9.47 -0.29 -4.01
N GLY A 269 -9.56 -1.58 -4.31
CA GLY A 269 -10.84 -2.26 -4.42
C GLY A 269 -11.64 -1.69 -5.60
N GLU A 270 -12.88 -1.28 -5.34
CA GLU A 270 -13.83 -0.74 -6.34
C GLU A 270 -13.82 0.80 -6.45
N ARG A 271 -12.91 1.47 -5.75
CA ARG A 271 -12.78 2.93 -5.77
C ARG A 271 -11.40 3.38 -6.23
N ASP A 272 -11.32 4.63 -6.66
CA ASP A 272 -10.05 5.32 -6.84
C ASP A 272 -9.25 5.31 -5.54
N ALA A 273 -7.97 5.00 -5.67
CA ALA A 273 -7.03 5.04 -4.57
C ALA A 273 -6.72 6.51 -4.22
N THR A 274 -6.57 6.76 -2.93
CA THR A 274 -6.26 8.07 -2.38
C THR A 274 -4.77 8.15 -2.00
N PRO A 275 -4.26 9.35 -1.70
CA PRO A 275 -2.94 9.49 -1.09
C PRO A 275 -2.74 8.71 0.21
N PHE A 276 -3.79 8.30 0.92
CA PHE A 276 -3.64 7.41 2.08
C PHE A 276 -3.53 5.93 1.73
N ASP A 277 -3.83 5.55 0.48
CA ASP A 277 -3.61 4.20 -0.03
C ASP A 277 -2.20 4.08 -0.63
N PHE A 278 -1.78 5.02 -1.50
CA PHE A 278 -0.51 4.94 -2.26
C PHE A 278 0.49 6.05 -1.96
N GLY A 279 0.20 7.00 -1.07
CA GLY A 279 1.04 8.17 -0.90
C GLY A 279 1.06 9.10 -2.10
N SER A 280 2.20 9.10 -2.80
CA SER A 280 2.37 9.92 -4.01
C SER A 280 2.23 9.14 -5.30
N GLY A 281 2.05 7.83 -5.23
CA GLY A 281 1.72 6.98 -6.37
C GLY A 281 2.73 5.85 -6.56
N HIS A 282 2.83 5.36 -7.79
CA HIS A 282 3.74 4.30 -8.19
C HIS A 282 5.06 4.82 -8.74
N LEU A 283 6.18 4.30 -8.22
CA LEU A 283 7.56 4.71 -8.49
C LEU A 283 7.87 4.58 -9.98
N ARG A 284 8.64 5.55 -10.46
CA ARG A 284 9.17 5.61 -11.82
C ARG A 284 10.70 5.73 -11.74
N PRO A 285 11.44 4.61 -11.63
CA PRO A 285 12.89 4.63 -11.35
C PRO A 285 13.70 5.53 -12.30
N ASN A 286 13.34 5.56 -13.59
CA ASN A 286 14.04 6.38 -14.58
C ASN A 286 13.88 7.88 -14.35
N ASP A 287 12.68 8.33 -14.02
CA ASP A 287 12.39 9.74 -13.69
C ASP A 287 13.02 10.12 -12.35
N ALA A 288 12.97 9.18 -11.42
CA ALA A 288 13.59 9.23 -10.11
C ALA A 288 15.11 9.54 -10.15
N LEU A 289 15.83 9.03 -11.15
CA LEU A 289 17.27 9.31 -11.34
C LEU A 289 17.55 10.78 -11.69
N ARG A 290 16.57 11.49 -12.26
CA ARG A 290 16.70 12.89 -12.70
C ARG A 290 15.40 13.64 -12.36
N PRO A 291 15.12 13.88 -11.06
CA PRO A 291 13.83 14.38 -10.61
C PRO A 291 13.61 15.87 -10.91
N GLY A 292 14.66 16.61 -11.28
CA GLY A 292 14.62 18.05 -11.51
C GLY A 292 14.64 18.84 -10.19
N LEU A 293 13.63 18.67 -9.35
CA LEU A 293 13.52 19.29 -8.03
C LEU A 293 13.43 18.26 -6.92
N VAL A 294 13.97 18.60 -5.75
CA VAL A 294 13.92 17.76 -4.55
C VAL A 294 13.57 18.57 -3.31
N TYR A 295 13.00 17.90 -2.30
CA TYR A 295 12.66 18.48 -1.01
C TYR A 295 13.61 17.91 0.04
N ASP A 296 14.67 18.66 0.34
CA ASP A 296 15.69 18.24 1.29
C ASP A 296 15.33 18.66 2.72
N PHE A 297 15.56 17.78 3.68
CA PHE A 297 15.51 18.08 5.11
C PHE A 297 16.63 17.33 5.84
N ASN A 298 17.07 17.85 6.97
CA ASN A 298 18.20 17.31 7.73
C ASN A 298 17.81 16.99 9.20
N THR A 299 18.79 16.59 10.00
CA THR A 299 18.59 16.26 11.42
C THR A 299 17.99 17.41 12.22
N ALA A 300 18.37 18.66 11.95
CA ALA A 300 17.82 19.82 12.65
C ALA A 300 16.33 20.02 12.32
N ASP A 301 15.92 19.76 11.08
CA ASP A 301 14.50 19.80 10.69
C ASP A 301 13.69 18.69 11.40
N VAL A 302 14.28 17.50 11.57
CA VAL A 302 13.66 16.41 12.31
C VAL A 302 13.52 16.74 13.80
N ILE A 303 14.55 17.34 14.42
CA ILE A 303 14.49 17.81 15.80
C ILE A 303 13.39 18.86 15.96
N ALA A 304 13.32 19.85 15.04
CA ALA A 304 12.27 20.86 15.05
C ALA A 304 10.87 20.23 14.92
N TYR A 305 10.72 19.22 14.07
CA TYR A 305 9.49 18.44 13.97
C TYR A 305 9.13 17.74 15.29
N LEU A 306 10.10 17.09 15.95
CA LEU A 306 9.89 16.39 17.22
C LEU A 306 9.50 17.34 18.35
N CYS A 307 10.10 18.53 18.40
CA CYS A 307 9.70 19.60 19.31
C CYS A 307 8.23 19.98 19.14
N SER A 308 7.77 20.14 17.91
CA SER A 308 6.37 20.46 17.59
C SER A 308 5.40 19.30 17.84
N ALA A 309 5.90 18.07 17.79
CA ALA A 309 5.16 16.87 18.13
C ALA A 309 5.02 16.66 19.65
N GLY A 310 5.62 17.51 20.49
CA GLY A 310 5.48 17.44 21.95
C GLY A 310 6.54 16.58 22.66
N VAL A 311 7.64 16.25 22.00
CA VAL A 311 8.76 15.53 22.63
C VAL A 311 9.48 16.44 23.63
N SER A 312 9.77 15.93 24.83
CA SER A 312 10.47 16.69 25.87
C SER A 312 11.96 16.88 25.59
N ASN A 313 12.55 17.96 26.12
CA ASN A 313 13.99 18.21 26.00
C ASN A 313 14.84 17.03 26.51
N TRP A 314 14.43 16.37 27.60
CA TRP A 314 15.14 15.20 28.13
C TRP A 314 15.11 14.00 27.16
N GLN A 315 13.96 13.76 26.52
CA GLN A 315 13.87 12.72 25.48
C GLN A 315 14.77 13.05 24.28
N LEU A 316 14.82 14.31 23.86
CA LEU A 316 15.71 14.75 22.77
C LEU A 316 17.19 14.62 23.13
N GLN A 317 17.58 14.97 24.35
CA GLN A 317 18.95 14.78 24.85
C GLN A 317 19.36 13.31 24.82
N ASN A 318 18.50 12.40 25.30
CA ASN A 318 18.77 10.96 25.24
C ASN A 318 18.86 10.43 23.80
N LEU A 319 18.16 11.08 22.85
CA LEU A 319 18.12 10.68 21.46
C LEU A 319 19.34 11.12 20.67
N VAL A 320 19.78 12.36 20.88
CA VAL A 320 20.88 12.96 20.11
C VAL A 320 22.22 12.74 20.83
N GLY A 321 22.21 12.53 22.14
CA GLY A 321 23.42 12.46 22.97
C GLY A 321 24.06 13.83 23.22
N GLU A 322 23.39 14.91 22.81
CA GLU A 322 23.84 16.30 22.95
C GLU A 322 22.77 17.14 23.66
N ASP A 323 23.18 18.25 24.26
CA ASP A 323 22.27 19.19 24.90
C ASP A 323 21.48 19.98 23.85
N VAL A 324 20.30 19.46 23.49
CA VAL A 324 19.39 20.04 22.49
C VAL A 324 18.13 20.54 23.19
N SER A 325 17.83 21.83 23.02
CA SER A 325 16.61 22.45 23.54
C SER A 325 15.69 22.86 22.40
N CYS A 326 14.39 22.61 22.57
CA CYS A 326 13.39 23.05 21.62
C CYS A 326 13.29 24.58 21.57
N PRO A 327 13.14 25.18 20.38
CA PRO A 327 12.93 26.61 20.26
C PRO A 327 11.60 27.02 20.92
N HIS A 328 11.57 28.22 21.51
CA HIS A 328 10.37 28.75 22.18
C HIS A 328 9.13 28.85 21.27
N SER A 329 9.34 28.99 19.95
CA SER A 329 8.27 28.97 18.95
C SER A 329 8.52 27.81 17.97
N PRO A 330 7.94 26.64 18.22
CA PRO A 330 8.16 25.46 17.38
C PRO A 330 7.48 25.60 16.02
N VAL A 331 8.15 25.14 14.96
CA VAL A 331 7.64 25.17 13.58
C VAL A 331 6.56 24.10 13.42
N PRO A 332 5.33 24.43 13.00
CA PRO A 332 4.26 23.44 12.91
C PRO A 332 4.66 22.18 12.13
N THR A 333 4.18 21.01 12.57
CA THR A 333 4.52 19.69 12.01
C THR A 333 4.30 19.60 10.49
N TYR A 334 3.26 20.25 9.96
CA TYR A 334 2.97 20.33 8.52
C TYR A 334 4.00 21.11 7.68
N ASN A 335 4.91 21.85 8.33
CA ASN A 335 5.98 22.63 7.69
C ASN A 335 7.33 21.90 7.59
N LEU A 336 7.43 20.63 8.02
CA LEU A 336 8.56 19.81 7.62
C LEU A 336 8.69 19.85 6.09
N ASN A 337 9.91 20.03 5.58
CA ASN A 337 10.18 20.17 4.15
C ASN A 337 10.07 18.82 3.44
N TYR A 338 8.85 18.30 3.39
CA TYR A 338 8.51 16.97 2.92
C TYR A 338 7.80 17.05 1.58
N PRO A 339 8.00 16.09 0.65
CA PRO A 339 7.42 16.15 -0.70
C PRO A 339 5.90 15.88 -0.74
N SER A 340 5.20 15.97 0.39
CA SER A 340 3.74 15.95 0.52
C SER A 340 3.27 17.04 1.48
N ILE A 341 2.02 17.46 1.39
CA ILE A 341 1.41 18.41 2.32
C ILE A 341 0.20 17.77 2.96
N ALA A 342 0.22 17.57 4.28
CA ALA A 342 -0.98 17.26 5.02
C ALA A 342 -1.18 18.22 6.19
N VAL A 343 -2.44 18.63 6.39
CA VAL A 343 -2.88 19.43 7.53
C VAL A 343 -4.07 18.72 8.15
N SER A 344 -3.79 17.95 9.20
CA SER A 344 -4.73 17.00 9.81
C SER A 344 -5.73 17.62 10.80
N ASN A 345 -5.40 18.80 11.35
CA ASN A 345 -6.17 19.49 12.38
C ASN A 345 -6.31 20.99 12.07
N MET A 346 -6.84 21.31 10.89
CA MET A 346 -6.94 22.69 10.40
C MET A 346 -8.10 23.44 11.07
N LYS A 347 -7.78 24.39 11.96
CA LYS A 347 -8.75 25.24 12.68
C LYS A 347 -9.00 26.61 12.03
N ALA A 348 -8.03 27.09 11.26
CA ALA A 348 -8.03 28.40 10.62
C ALA A 348 -7.30 28.33 9.26
N PRO A 349 -7.43 29.35 8.38
CA PRO A 349 -6.59 29.46 7.20
C PRO A 349 -5.12 29.25 7.56
N THR A 350 -4.45 28.35 6.85
CA THR A 350 -3.12 27.86 7.21
C THR A 350 -2.18 28.09 6.03
N ARG A 351 -0.98 28.59 6.32
CA ARG A 351 0.09 28.74 5.34
C ARG A 351 1.12 27.64 5.55
N VAL A 352 1.40 26.92 4.48
CA VAL A 352 2.44 25.89 4.43
C VAL A 352 3.62 26.40 3.59
N THR A 353 4.84 26.13 4.02
CA THR A 353 6.06 26.52 3.30
C THR A 353 6.81 25.29 2.84
N ARG A 354 7.37 25.35 1.63
CA ARG A 354 8.26 24.31 1.09
C ARG A 354 9.45 24.94 0.39
N THR A 355 10.59 24.30 0.52
CA THR A 355 11.83 24.70 -0.16
C THR A 355 12.26 23.56 -1.06
N VAL A 356 12.47 23.86 -2.34
CA VAL A 356 12.95 22.89 -3.32
C VAL A 356 14.37 23.21 -3.74
N THR A 357 15.18 22.17 -3.91
CA THR A 357 16.54 22.23 -4.47
C THR A 357 16.51 21.76 -5.91
N TYR A 358 17.07 22.54 -6.83
CA TYR A 358 17.23 22.18 -8.23
C TYR A 358 18.47 21.31 -8.43
N LEU A 359 18.27 20.10 -8.97
CA LEU A 359 19.32 19.11 -9.26
C LEU A 359 19.54 18.88 -10.76
N GLY A 360 18.95 19.70 -11.63
CA GLY A 360 19.10 19.54 -13.08
C GLY A 360 20.56 19.72 -13.53
N ARG A 361 20.93 18.99 -14.59
CA ARG A 361 22.29 18.95 -15.16
C ARG A 361 22.26 19.28 -16.66
N GLY A 362 23.35 19.89 -17.15
CA GLY A 362 23.52 20.17 -18.58
C GLY A 362 22.42 21.08 -19.10
N THR A 363 21.66 20.61 -20.09
CA THR A 363 20.57 21.33 -20.77
C THR A 363 19.20 21.12 -20.11
N ASP A 364 19.14 20.65 -18.86
CA ASP A 364 17.87 20.50 -18.15
C ASP A 364 17.16 21.87 -18.01
N PRO A 365 15.83 21.93 -18.28
CA PRO A 365 15.08 23.17 -18.15
C PRO A 365 15.11 23.68 -16.70
N LYS A 366 15.38 24.99 -16.56
CA LYS A 366 15.55 25.65 -15.24
C LYS A 366 14.30 26.37 -14.74
N LYS A 367 13.28 26.50 -15.58
CA LYS A 367 11.96 27.04 -15.19
C LYS A 367 10.99 25.89 -14.95
N PHE A 368 10.21 26.03 -13.89
CA PHE A 368 9.11 25.14 -13.55
C PHE A 368 7.84 25.95 -13.41
N TYR A 369 6.77 25.44 -14.01
CA TYR A 369 5.44 26.01 -13.97
C TYR A 369 4.57 25.25 -12.98
N LEU A 370 3.60 25.96 -12.43
CA LEU A 370 2.69 25.44 -11.43
C LEU A 370 1.44 24.83 -12.06
N ASP A 371 1.09 23.63 -11.63
CA ASP A 371 -0.23 23.02 -11.80
C ASP A 371 -0.81 22.66 -10.42
N VAL A 372 -2.10 22.93 -10.21
CA VAL A 372 -2.77 22.74 -8.90
C VAL A 372 -4.10 22.05 -9.08
N GLU A 373 -4.19 20.84 -8.53
CA GLU A 373 -5.42 20.09 -8.39
C GLU A 373 -6.05 20.43 -7.04
N GLN A 374 -7.07 21.29 -7.06
CA GLN A 374 -7.73 21.76 -5.83
C GLN A 374 -8.66 20.69 -5.24
N PRO A 375 -8.52 20.34 -3.95
CA PRO A 375 -9.48 19.50 -3.26
C PRO A 375 -10.87 20.11 -3.26
N GLU A 376 -11.90 19.28 -3.41
CA GLU A 376 -13.29 19.75 -3.39
C GLU A 376 -13.60 20.46 -2.06
N GLY A 377 -13.78 21.78 -2.13
CA GLY A 377 -14.08 22.61 -0.96
C GLY A 377 -12.92 23.31 -0.28
N VAL A 378 -11.72 23.17 -0.84
CA VAL A 378 -10.52 23.86 -0.38
C VAL A 378 -10.03 24.78 -1.49
N ASN A 379 -9.66 26.01 -1.14
CA ASN A 379 -8.91 26.88 -2.01
C ASN A 379 -7.43 26.75 -1.65
N LEU A 380 -6.62 26.36 -2.64
CA LEU A 380 -5.17 26.30 -2.55
C LEU A 380 -4.58 27.43 -3.39
N LYS A 381 -3.89 28.37 -2.74
CA LYS A 381 -3.18 29.46 -3.42
C LYS A 381 -1.69 29.29 -3.23
N VAL A 382 -0.97 29.01 -4.31
CA VAL A 382 0.48 28.80 -4.30
C VAL A 382 1.19 30.07 -4.80
N GLN A 383 2.29 30.45 -4.14
CA GLN A 383 3.11 31.60 -4.53
C GLN A 383 4.62 31.30 -4.34
N PRO A 384 5.48 31.63 -5.32
CA PRO A 384 5.15 32.13 -6.67
C PRO A 384 4.44 31.07 -7.53
N ASP A 385 3.99 31.43 -8.74
CA ASP A 385 3.42 30.48 -9.74
C ASP A 385 4.48 29.89 -10.68
N THR A 386 5.71 30.38 -10.59
CA THR A 386 6.85 29.96 -11.38
C THR A 386 8.09 29.88 -10.50
N LEU A 387 8.85 28.80 -10.62
CA LEU A 387 10.18 28.67 -10.01
C LEU A 387 11.23 28.77 -11.12
N ASP A 388 12.05 29.82 -11.07
CA ASP A 388 13.06 30.11 -12.07
C ASP A 388 14.47 30.05 -11.46
N PHE A 389 15.22 29.00 -11.84
CA PHE A 389 16.60 28.76 -11.43
C PHE A 389 17.62 29.28 -12.47
N SER A 390 17.19 30.12 -13.41
CA SER A 390 18.05 30.64 -14.50
C SER A 390 19.19 31.52 -14.01
N ASP A 391 19.02 32.19 -12.86
CA ASP A 391 20.03 33.04 -12.23
C ASP A 391 21.14 32.27 -11.49
N GLY A 392 21.08 30.93 -11.50
CA GLY A 392 22.08 30.07 -10.88
C GLY A 392 21.82 29.75 -9.41
N ARG A 393 20.71 30.21 -8.82
CA ARG A 393 20.29 29.76 -7.48
C ARG A 393 20.07 28.26 -7.47
N ARG A 394 20.37 27.63 -6.33
CA ARG A 394 20.14 26.18 -6.14
C ARG A 394 18.80 25.89 -5.47
N THR A 395 18.30 26.80 -4.64
CA THR A 395 17.08 26.59 -3.86
C THR A 395 16.08 27.71 -4.10
N MET A 396 14.80 27.36 -4.04
CA MET A 396 13.70 28.32 -4.02
C MET A 396 12.62 27.86 -3.05
N THR A 397 11.98 28.83 -2.41
CA THR A 397 10.88 28.60 -1.47
C THR A 397 9.57 29.04 -2.09
N TYR A 398 8.52 28.24 -1.89
CA TYR A 398 7.15 28.60 -2.22
C TYR A 398 6.24 28.39 -1.01
N THR A 399 5.14 29.12 -1.00
CA THR A 399 4.12 29.05 0.05
C THR A 399 2.80 28.59 -0.53
N VAL A 400 2.04 27.84 0.26
CA VAL A 400 0.70 27.37 -0.05
C VAL A 400 -0.25 27.91 1.01
N ASP A 401 -1.09 28.86 0.63
CA ASP A 401 -2.18 29.38 1.45
C ASP A 401 -3.41 28.48 1.28
N ILE A 402 -3.86 27.90 2.38
CA ILE A 402 -4.94 26.90 2.41
C ILE A 402 -6.15 27.52 3.10
N GLN A 403 -7.29 27.51 2.41
CA GLN A 403 -8.55 28.02 2.94
C GLN A 403 -9.71 27.06 2.66
N VAL A 404 -10.34 26.54 3.72
CA VAL A 404 -11.53 25.69 3.59
C VAL A 404 -12.78 26.56 3.44
N LYS A 405 -13.61 26.26 2.43
CA LYS A 405 -14.85 26.98 2.17
C LYS A 405 -15.86 26.73 3.31
N LYS A 406 -16.51 27.79 3.80
CA LYS A 406 -17.42 27.77 4.96
C LYS A 406 -18.52 26.69 4.95
N ARG A 407 -18.94 26.23 3.77
CA ARG A 407 -20.05 25.28 3.58
C ARG A 407 -19.64 23.81 3.54
N HIS A 408 -18.34 23.49 3.63
CA HIS A 408 -17.89 22.09 3.53
C HIS A 408 -18.02 21.34 4.86
N LYS A 409 -18.28 20.03 4.76
CA LYS A 409 -18.36 19.12 5.90
C LYS A 409 -16.98 19.00 6.56
N LYS A 410 -16.94 19.32 7.85
CA LYS A 410 -15.75 19.14 8.70
C LYS A 410 -15.50 17.67 9.04
N GLY A 411 -14.28 17.34 9.41
CA GLY A 411 -13.89 16.04 9.96
C GLY A 411 -13.43 15.00 8.93
N LYS A 412 -13.62 15.21 7.62
CA LYS A 412 -13.11 14.34 6.55
C LYS A 412 -11.83 14.90 5.91
N TYR A 413 -10.98 14.01 5.42
CA TYR A 413 -9.83 14.39 4.59
C TYR A 413 -10.28 14.68 3.16
N LEU A 414 -9.73 15.75 2.59
CA LEU A 414 -9.92 16.20 1.22
C LEU A 414 -8.57 16.15 0.52
N PHE A 415 -8.54 15.58 -0.69
CA PHE A 415 -7.29 15.34 -1.42
C PHE A 415 -7.16 16.21 -2.65
N GLY A 416 -5.92 16.54 -2.99
CA GLY A 416 -5.55 17.27 -4.21
C GLY A 416 -4.06 17.13 -4.45
N SER A 417 -3.49 17.98 -5.29
CA SER A 417 -2.04 17.97 -5.55
C SER A 417 -1.49 19.30 -6.03
N ILE A 418 -0.19 19.46 -5.86
CA ILE A 418 0.60 20.56 -6.42
C ILE A 418 1.69 19.91 -7.26
N THR A 419 1.81 20.35 -8.51
CA THR A 419 2.78 19.82 -9.45
C THR A 419 3.64 20.94 -10.01
N TRP A 420 4.95 20.82 -9.83
CA TRP A 420 5.93 21.65 -10.53
C TRP A 420 6.40 20.92 -11.78
N TYR A 421 6.15 21.49 -12.96
CA TYR A 421 6.42 20.81 -14.22
C TYR A 421 7.18 21.67 -15.22
N ASN A 422 7.85 21.02 -16.16
CA ASN A 422 8.35 21.59 -17.40
C ASN A 422 8.35 20.51 -18.49
N ASP A 423 8.98 20.79 -19.63
CA ASP A 423 9.01 19.88 -20.78
C ASP A 423 9.67 18.51 -20.48
N ARG A 424 10.37 18.37 -19.34
CA ARG A 424 11.13 17.16 -18.98
C ARG A 424 10.74 16.57 -17.62
N HIS A 425 10.48 17.41 -16.65
CA HIS A 425 10.34 17.05 -15.24
C HIS A 425 8.91 17.28 -14.79
N ASN A 426 8.40 16.36 -13.98
CA ASN A 426 7.10 16.46 -13.34
C ASN A 426 7.27 16.08 -11.86
N VAL A 427 7.11 17.08 -10.99
CA VAL A 427 7.42 17.00 -9.55
C VAL A 427 6.11 17.23 -8.81
N ARG A 428 5.40 16.13 -8.51
CA ARG A 428 4.07 16.13 -7.89
C ARG A 428 4.15 15.90 -6.38
N SER A 429 3.42 16.73 -5.63
CA SER A 429 3.20 16.61 -4.19
C SER A 429 1.72 16.43 -3.88
N PRO A 430 1.29 15.30 -3.28
CA PRO A 430 -0.10 15.14 -2.84
C PRO A 430 -0.40 16.06 -1.67
N VAL A 431 -1.66 16.50 -1.62
CA VAL A 431 -2.21 17.37 -0.58
C VAL A 431 -3.36 16.63 0.13
N ALA A 432 -3.38 16.62 1.46
CA ALA A 432 -4.47 16.06 2.27
C ALA A 432 -4.88 17.01 3.40
N ILE A 433 -6.10 17.55 3.35
CA ILE A 433 -6.57 18.57 4.29
C ILE A 433 -7.77 18.05 5.09
N ARG A 434 -7.73 18.20 6.41
CA ARG A 434 -8.84 17.93 7.32
C ARG A 434 -9.12 19.14 8.19
N ALA A 435 -10.24 19.81 7.92
CA ALA A 435 -10.77 20.88 8.76
C ALA A 435 -11.56 20.30 9.93
N VAL A 436 -11.39 20.92 11.11
CA VAL A 436 -12.08 20.54 12.37
C VAL A 436 -13.07 21.59 12.85
#